data_AF-Q6ZXH0-F1
#
_entry.id   AF-Q6ZXH0-F1
#
_cell.length_a   1.000
_cell.length_b   1.000
_cell.length_c   1.000
_cell.angle_alpha   90.00
_cell.angle_beta   90.00
_cell.angle_gamma   90.00
#
_symmetry.space_group_name_H-M   'P 1'
#
loop_
_entity.id
_entity.type
_entity.pdbx_description
1 polymer ?
#
loop_
_entity_poly.entity_id
_entity_poly.type
_entity_poly.pdbx_seq_one_letter_code
_entity_poly.pdbx_strand_id
1 'polypeptide(L)' 'MSLLNDLININLSDTTEKIIAEYIWIGGSGMDLRSKARTLPGPVTDPAKLPKWNYDGSSTGQAPGEDSEVIL' A
#
# COMPACT_ATOMS: atom_id res chain seq x y z
N MET A 1 0.96 -6.46 26.34
CA MET A 1 0.17 -5.84 25.26
C MET A 1 0.33 -4.32 25.19
N SER A 2 0.58 -3.58 26.29
CA SER A 2 0.76 -2.11 26.25
C SER A 2 1.84 -1.63 25.27
N LEU A 3 3.08 -2.14 25.40
CA LEU A 3 4.22 -1.65 24.63
C LEU A 3 4.07 -1.76 23.11
N LEU A 4 3.32 -2.76 22.61
CA LEU A 4 3.08 -2.91 21.18
C LEU A 4 2.11 -1.85 20.66
N ASN A 5 1.05 -1.57 21.43
CA ASN A 5 0.09 -0.53 21.08
C ASN A 5 0.73 0.86 21.14
N ASP A 6 1.67 1.06 22.05
CA ASP A 6 2.41 2.33 22.15
C ASP A 6 3.21 2.60 20.87
N LEU A 7 3.79 1.56 20.25
CA LEU A 7 4.50 1.67 18.96
C LEU A 7 3.56 1.85 17.77
N ILE A 8 2.44 1.12 17.74
CA ILE A 8 1.47 1.18 16.63
C ILE A 8 0.81 2.57 16.56
N ASN A 9 0.55 3.19 17.71
CA ASN A 9 -0.18 4.46 17.80
C ASN A 9 0.73 5.69 17.88
N ILE A 10 2.01 5.58 17.50
CA ILE A 10 2.91 6.73 17.44
C ILE A 10 2.33 7.77 16.47
N ASN A 11 2.15 8.99 16.94
CA ASN A 11 1.78 10.10 16.09
C ASN A 11 2.98 10.56 15.24
N LEU A 12 3.02 10.17 13.98
CA LEU A 12 4.14 10.48 13.09
C LEU A 12 4.25 11.98 12.78
N SER A 13 3.16 12.75 12.90
CA SER A 13 3.16 14.20 12.60
C SER A 13 4.10 14.99 13.50
N ASP A 14 4.44 14.45 14.68
CA ASP A 14 5.34 15.11 15.63
C ASP A 14 6.81 15.00 15.20
N THR A 15 7.11 14.19 14.17
CA THR A 15 8.48 13.86 13.74
C THR A 15 8.74 14.07 12.25
N THR A 16 7.71 14.02 11.41
CA THR A 16 7.87 14.13 9.95
C THR A 16 6.56 14.50 9.26
N GLU A 17 6.67 15.11 8.08
CA GLU A 17 5.53 15.37 7.17
C GLU A 17 5.15 14.16 6.32
N LYS A 18 5.96 13.08 6.33
CA LYS A 18 5.71 11.89 5.52
C LYS A 18 4.40 11.21 5.93
N ILE A 19 3.72 10.64 4.95
CA ILE A 19 2.51 9.84 5.17
C ILE A 19 2.72 8.39 4.78
N ILE A 20 1.89 7.51 5.31
CA ILE A 20 1.76 6.12 4.87
C ILE A 20 0.50 6.05 4.00
N ALA A 21 0.65 5.61 2.75
CA ALA A 21 -0.45 5.41 1.81
C ALA A 21 -0.66 3.90 1.59
N GLU A 22 -1.84 3.41 1.97
CA GLU A 22 -2.28 2.04 1.72
C GLU A 22 -2.92 1.95 0.33
N TYR A 23 -2.28 1.24 -0.59
CA TYR A 23 -2.85 0.98 -1.93
C TYR A 23 -3.67 -0.30 -1.83
N ILE A 24 -4.94 -0.23 -2.24
CA ILE A 24 -5.92 -1.32 -2.10
C ILE A 24 -6.38 -1.75 -3.50
N TRP A 25 -6.45 -3.05 -3.73
CA TRP A 25 -6.97 -3.62 -4.98
C TRP A 25 -7.71 -4.93 -4.77
N ILE A 26 -8.43 -5.36 -5.80
CA ILE A 26 -9.13 -6.64 -5.86
C ILE A 26 -8.17 -7.69 -6.44
N GLY A 27 -8.04 -8.82 -5.76
CA GLY A 27 -7.20 -9.94 -6.18
C GLY A 27 -7.83 -10.79 -7.29
N GLY A 28 -7.10 -11.82 -7.73
CA GLY A 28 -7.48 -12.63 -8.89
C GLY A 28 -8.73 -13.47 -8.71
N SER A 29 -9.22 -13.68 -7.48
CA SER A 29 -10.52 -14.36 -7.28
C SER A 29 -11.72 -13.45 -7.55
N GLY A 30 -11.51 -12.14 -7.64
CA GLY A 30 -12.57 -11.14 -7.70
C GLY A 30 -13.27 -10.88 -6.37
N MET A 31 -12.98 -11.66 -5.33
CA MET A 31 -13.60 -11.57 -4.00
C MET A 31 -12.60 -11.27 -2.88
N ASP A 32 -11.30 -11.44 -3.12
CA ASP A 32 -10.24 -11.16 -2.16
C ASP A 32 -9.74 -9.72 -2.28
N LEU A 33 -9.61 -9.03 -1.15
CA LEU A 33 -8.97 -7.72 -1.07
C LEU A 33 -7.49 -7.90 -0.75
N ARG A 34 -6.66 -7.11 -1.42
CA ARG A 34 -5.21 -7.05 -1.21
C ARG A 34 -4.83 -5.60 -0.95
N SER A 35 -3.78 -5.41 -0.16
CA SER A 35 -3.25 -4.08 0.08
C SER A 35 -1.76 -4.12 0.42
N LYS A 36 -1.08 -3.00 0.19
CA LYS A 36 0.25 -2.75 0.75
C LYS A 36 0.49 -1.26 0.93
N ALA A 37 1.31 -0.92 1.92
CA ALA A 37 1.62 0.45 2.29
C ALA A 37 2.94 0.95 1.67
N ARG A 38 2.97 2.21 1.24
CA ARG A 38 4.23 2.94 0.97
C ARG A 38 4.30 4.25 1.72
N THR A 39 5.51 4.70 1.99
CA THR A 39 5.77 6.06 2.48
C THR A 39 5.75 7.06 1.31
N LEU A 40 5.04 8.18 1.47
CA LEU A 40 5.06 9.31 0.56
C LEU A 40 5.68 10.55 1.25
N PRO A 41 6.27 11.50 0.50
CA PRO A 41 6.98 12.64 1.08
C PRO A 41 6.09 13.60 1.90
N GLY A 42 4.79 13.62 1.64
CA GLY A 42 3.85 14.54 2.29
C GLY A 42 2.39 14.21 2.00
N PRO A 43 1.45 14.97 2.59
CA PRO A 43 0.02 14.81 2.36
C PRO A 43 -0.38 14.97 0.89
N VAL A 44 -1.30 14.14 0.42
CA VAL A 44 -1.86 14.19 -0.95
C VAL A 44 -3.39 14.14 -0.87
N THR A 45 -4.07 15.07 -1.53
CA THR A 45 -5.54 15.18 -1.52
C THR A 45 -6.20 14.88 -2.86
N ASP A 46 -5.40 14.72 -3.92
CA ASP A 46 -5.86 14.43 -5.28
C ASP A 46 -5.28 13.08 -5.73
N PRO A 47 -6.12 12.07 -6.00
CA PRO A 47 -5.66 10.75 -6.45
C PRO A 47 -4.78 10.82 -7.70
N ALA A 48 -4.99 11.79 -8.60
CA ALA A 48 -4.17 11.93 -9.82
C ALA A 48 -2.71 12.30 -9.52
N LYS A 49 -2.41 12.78 -8.31
CA LYS A 49 -1.05 13.09 -7.85
C LYS A 49 -0.38 11.92 -7.15
N LEU A 50 -1.09 10.82 -6.92
CA LEU A 50 -0.49 9.60 -6.37
C LEU A 50 0.36 8.92 -7.45
N PRO A 51 1.58 8.48 -7.11
CA PRO A 51 2.39 7.72 -8.05
C PRO A 51 1.73 6.37 -8.34
N LYS A 52 1.73 5.96 -9.60
CA LYS A 52 1.45 4.57 -9.94
C LYS A 52 2.38 3.65 -9.17
N TRP A 53 1.90 2.45 -8.92
CA TRP A 53 2.70 1.41 -8.29
C TRP A 53 2.54 0.10 -9.03
N ASN A 54 3.07 -0.95 -8.47
CA ASN A 54 3.03 -2.28 -9.04
C ASN A 54 2.90 -3.30 -7.92
N TYR A 55 2.53 -4.52 -8.25
CA TYR A 55 2.64 -5.68 -7.38
C TYR A 55 2.96 -6.92 -8.20
N ASP A 56 3.33 -7.99 -7.51
CA ASP A 56 3.52 -9.30 -8.13
C ASP A 56 2.15 -9.98 -8.29
N GLY A 57 1.63 -9.95 -9.52
CA GLY A 57 0.37 -10.56 -9.91
C GLY A 57 0.39 -12.08 -9.86
N SER A 58 1.55 -12.74 -9.90
CA SER A 58 1.62 -14.19 -9.77
C SER A 58 1.17 -14.65 -8.37
N SER A 59 1.46 -13.85 -7.35
CA SER A 59 1.02 -14.06 -5.95
C SER A 59 -0.46 -13.73 -5.71
N THR A 60 -1.16 -13.18 -6.69
CA THR A 60 -2.60 -12.85 -6.62
C THR A 60 -3.43 -13.57 -7.68
N GLY A 61 -2.82 -14.37 -8.55
CA GLY A 61 -3.50 -15.04 -9.67
C GLY A 61 -3.89 -14.08 -10.81
N GLN A 62 -3.17 -12.97 -10.98
CA GLN A 62 -3.45 -11.91 -11.96
C GLN A 62 -2.41 -11.83 -13.09
N ALA A 63 -1.28 -12.52 -12.97
CA ALA A 63 -0.23 -12.58 -13.99
C ALA A 63 0.56 -13.91 -13.89
N PRO A 64 1.16 -14.43 -14.99
CA PRO A 64 2.06 -15.57 -14.93
C PRO A 64 3.38 -15.22 -14.22
N GLY A 65 4.13 -16.22 -13.76
CA GLY A 65 5.38 -15.97 -13.02
C GLY A 65 6.53 -15.40 -13.86
N GLU A 66 6.48 -15.55 -15.19
CA GLU A 66 7.52 -15.08 -16.12
C GLU A 66 7.38 -13.60 -16.52
N ASP A 67 6.19 -13.04 -16.38
CA ASP A 67 5.88 -11.61 -16.55
C ASP A 67 4.82 -11.23 -15.53
N SER A 68 5.26 -11.08 -14.28
CA SER A 68 4.36 -11.06 -13.12
C SER A 68 3.97 -9.67 -12.65
N GLU A 69 4.53 -8.61 -13.26
CA GLU A 69 4.28 -7.24 -12.83
C GLU A 69 2.87 -6.77 -13.23
N VAL A 70 2.07 -6.32 -12.25
CA VAL A 70 0.77 -5.69 -12.50
C VAL A 70 0.78 -4.28 -11.93
N ILE A 71 0.34 -3.30 -12.74
CA ILE A 71 0.35 -1.88 -12.39
C ILE A 71 -0.92 -1.50 -11.61
N LEU A 72 -0.73 -0.69 -10.57
CA LEU A 72 -1.77 0.02 -9.81
C LEU A 72 -1.80 1.50 -10.23
#